data_AF-A6IRC2-F1
#
_entry.id   AF-A6IRC2-F1
#
_cell.length_a   1.000
_cell.length_b   1.000
_cell.length_c   1.000
_cell.angle_alpha   90.00
_cell.angle_beta   90.00
_cell.angle_gamma   90.00
#
_symmetry.space_group_name_H-M   'P 1'
#
loop_
_entity.id
_entity.type
_entity.pdbx_description
1 polymer ?
#
loop_
_entity_poly.entity_id
_entity_poly.type
_entity_poly.pdbx_seq_one_letter_code
_entity_poly.pdbx_strand_id
1 'polypeptide(L)'
;MYVVKTCVTCTMYLGILFSVLAYLLSDAVPVKRQAYFNSTAYLPCPFTKAQNISPSELVVFWQDRKKSVLYEHYLGAEKLDNVNAKYLGRTSFDRDNQALRLHNVQIKDTGLYDCFIQQKTPTGSIILQQWETELSVIANFSEPEIEEAQNETRNTGINLTCSSKQGYPKPTKMYFLITNSTNEYGDNMQISQDNVTKLFSVSISLSLPFPDGVYNMTIVCILETESMNISSKPHNMDPAERLVSPSRTVVLTSRSTWRKLNPNCISSKFIQRATRPPSHLST
;
A
#
# COMPACT_ATOMS: atom_id res chain seq x y z
N MET A 1 -64.31 -7.97 29.67
CA MET A 1 -63.22 -7.58 28.74
C MET A 1 -62.81 -6.16 29.10
N TYR A 2 -61.67 -5.97 29.76
CA TYR A 2 -61.24 -4.62 30.19
C TYR A 2 -60.59 -3.88 29.03
N VAL A 3 -61.29 -2.88 28.50
CA VAL A 3 -60.74 -2.00 27.46
C VAL A 3 -59.84 -0.96 28.13
N VAL A 4 -58.53 -1.18 28.07
CA VAL A 4 -57.53 -0.21 28.52
C VAL A 4 -57.58 1.00 27.61
N LYS A 5 -58.21 2.09 28.07
CA LYS A 5 -58.17 3.39 27.36
C LYS A 5 -56.74 3.95 27.43
N THR A 6 -55.99 3.79 26.35
CA THR A 6 -54.67 4.41 26.19
C THR A 6 -54.80 5.92 26.14
N CYS A 7 -54.22 6.61 27.11
CA CYS A 7 -54.24 8.06 27.21
C CYS A 7 -53.28 8.68 26.18
N VAL A 8 -53.83 9.30 25.13
CA VAL A 8 -53.07 9.87 23.99
C VAL A 8 -52.11 10.98 24.43
N THR A 9 -52.48 11.79 25.42
CA THR A 9 -51.56 12.77 26.02
C THR A 9 -50.38 12.11 26.74
N CYS A 10 -50.59 10.93 27.35
CA CYS A 10 -49.52 10.21 28.05
C CYS A 10 -48.50 9.61 27.08
N THR A 11 -48.94 9.10 25.91
CA THR A 11 -48.03 8.61 24.87
C THR A 11 -47.24 9.74 24.20
N MET A 12 -47.82 10.94 24.06
CA MET A 12 -47.11 12.12 23.56
C MET A 12 -45.99 12.58 24.52
N TYR A 13 -46.27 12.70 25.82
CA TYR A 13 -45.24 13.05 26.81
C TYR A 13 -44.10 12.01 26.87
N LEU A 14 -44.43 10.72 26.74
CA LEU A 14 -43.42 9.67 26.69
C LEU A 14 -42.53 9.77 25.42
N GLY A 15 -43.11 10.07 24.26
CA GLY A 15 -42.36 10.30 23.02
C GLY A 15 -41.47 11.56 23.06
N ILE A 16 -41.92 12.62 23.73
CA ILE A 16 -41.11 13.82 23.98
C ILE A 16 -39.95 13.47 24.93
N LEU A 17 -40.20 12.71 26.00
CA LEU A 17 -39.15 12.27 26.92
C LEU A 17 -38.11 11.38 26.22
N PHE A 18 -38.54 10.44 25.36
CA PHE A 18 -37.64 9.58 24.58
C PHE A 18 -36.82 10.36 23.56
N SER A 19 -37.40 11.37 22.89
CA SER A 19 -36.66 12.20 21.92
C SER A 19 -35.67 13.15 22.61
N VAL A 20 -36.01 13.71 23.77
CA VAL A 20 -35.07 14.46 24.62
C VAL A 20 -33.95 13.55 25.12
N LEU A 21 -34.26 12.33 25.58
CA LEU A 21 -33.25 11.36 26.00
C LEU A 21 -32.33 10.92 24.84
N ALA A 22 -32.87 10.75 23.63
CA ALA A 22 -32.08 10.46 22.44
C ALA A 22 -31.15 11.62 22.04
N TYR A 23 -31.61 12.88 22.17
CA TYR A 23 -30.75 14.05 21.98
C TYR A 23 -29.63 14.14 23.02
N LEU A 24 -29.90 13.76 24.28
CA LEU A 24 -28.91 13.71 25.36
C LEU A 24 -27.91 12.53 25.22
N LEU A 25 -28.24 11.52 24.41
CA LEU A 25 -27.41 10.35 24.11
C LEU A 25 -26.76 10.42 22.71
N SER A 26 -26.73 11.59 22.07
CA SER A 26 -26.07 11.77 20.79
C SER A 26 -24.54 11.76 20.98
N ASP A 27 -23.93 10.57 20.92
CA ASP A 27 -22.48 10.42 20.77
C ASP A 27 -22.01 11.29 19.58
N ALA A 28 -20.95 12.06 19.81
CA ALA A 28 -20.40 12.94 18.78
C ALA A 28 -19.77 12.11 17.66
N VAL A 29 -20.28 12.24 16.44
CA VAL A 29 -19.77 11.48 15.27
C VAL A 29 -18.28 11.84 15.03
N PRO A 30 -17.37 10.85 14.96
CA PRO A 30 -15.95 11.11 14.73
C PRO A 30 -15.69 11.83 13.40
N VAL A 31 -14.76 12.80 13.42
CA VAL A 31 -14.35 13.48 12.19
C VAL A 31 -13.47 12.55 11.36
N LYS A 32 -13.91 12.22 10.15
CA LYS A 32 -13.12 11.42 9.21
C LYS A 32 -11.95 12.23 8.65
N ARG A 33 -10.74 11.67 8.72
CA ARG A 33 -9.50 12.21 8.14
C ARG A 33 -8.83 11.11 7.33
N GLN A 34 -8.24 11.48 6.21
CA GLN A 34 -7.46 10.57 5.38
C GLN A 34 -6.02 11.06 5.27
N ALA A 35 -5.07 10.13 5.27
CA ALA A 35 -3.65 10.43 5.03
C ALA A 35 -3.01 9.33 4.18
N TYR A 36 -1.99 9.70 3.41
CA TYR A 36 -1.19 8.74 2.65
C TYR A 36 -0.15 8.06 3.54
N PHE A 37 0.18 6.81 3.25
CA PHE A 37 1.32 6.11 3.83
C PHE A 37 2.62 6.92 3.65
N ASN A 38 3.49 6.91 4.67
CA ASN A 38 4.69 7.73 4.82
C ASN A 38 4.48 9.26 4.76
N SER A 39 3.23 9.77 4.74
CA SER A 39 2.94 11.21 4.75
C SER A 39 2.70 11.74 6.18
N THR A 40 2.01 12.87 6.32
CA THR A 40 1.59 13.45 7.61
C THR A 40 0.06 13.50 7.69
N ALA A 41 -0.50 12.86 8.73
CA ALA A 41 -1.90 13.00 9.11
C ALA A 41 -2.11 14.21 10.03
N TYR A 42 -3.33 14.76 10.03
CA TYR A 42 -3.73 15.88 10.89
C TYR A 42 -4.95 15.48 11.71
N LEU A 43 -4.78 15.42 13.03
CA LEU A 43 -5.80 15.04 14.02
C LEU A 43 -6.31 16.30 14.73
N PRO A 44 -7.45 16.88 14.30
CA PRO A 44 -7.94 18.16 14.83
C PRO A 44 -8.36 18.07 16.30
N CYS A 45 -8.20 19.18 17.01
CA CYS A 45 -8.67 19.38 18.38
C CYS A 45 -9.05 20.85 18.60
N PRO A 46 -10.22 21.28 18.12
CA PRO A 46 -10.58 22.70 18.06
C PRO A 46 -10.88 23.26 19.46
N PHE A 47 -10.20 24.33 19.87
CA PHE A 47 -10.23 24.92 21.22
C PHE A 47 -11.50 25.76 21.53
N THR A 48 -12.65 25.37 20.99
CA THR A 48 -13.88 26.19 21.01
C THR A 48 -14.28 26.68 22.39
N LYS A 49 -14.17 25.81 23.42
CA LYS A 49 -14.51 26.10 24.83
C LYS A 49 -13.32 26.58 25.68
N ALA A 50 -12.12 26.65 25.10
CA ALA A 50 -10.86 26.75 25.84
C ALA A 50 -10.10 28.08 25.62
N GLN A 51 -10.70 29.03 24.90
CA GLN A 51 -10.06 30.28 24.47
C GLN A 51 -9.62 31.20 25.64
N ASN A 52 -10.22 31.05 26.82
CA ASN A 52 -9.97 31.91 27.99
C ASN A 52 -9.14 31.23 29.11
N ILE A 53 -8.54 30.06 28.85
CA ILE A 53 -7.74 29.32 29.85
C ILE A 53 -6.30 29.87 29.86
N SER A 54 -5.71 30.04 31.04
CA SER A 54 -4.30 30.41 31.13
C SER A 54 -3.42 29.27 30.58
N PRO A 55 -2.32 29.54 29.82
CA PRO A 55 -1.45 28.47 29.32
C PRO A 55 -0.93 27.55 30.44
N SER A 56 -0.70 28.10 31.63
CA SER A 56 -0.31 27.40 32.86
C SER A 56 -1.38 26.48 33.47
N GLU A 57 -2.64 26.57 33.04
CA GLU A 57 -3.72 25.66 33.44
C GLU A 57 -4.14 24.72 32.30
N LEU A 58 -3.75 25.02 31.06
CA LEU A 58 -4.13 24.24 29.89
C LEU A 58 -3.40 22.90 29.85
N VAL A 59 -4.16 21.81 29.74
CA VAL A 59 -3.64 20.48 29.42
C VAL A 59 -4.33 19.97 28.16
N VAL A 60 -3.56 19.52 27.17
CA VAL A 60 -4.07 18.98 25.90
C VAL A 60 -3.33 17.68 25.61
N PHE A 61 -4.05 16.61 25.32
CA PHE A 61 -3.41 15.36 24.91
C PHE A 61 -4.27 14.58 23.92
N TRP A 62 -3.58 13.77 23.11
CA TRP A 62 -4.19 12.84 22.18
C TRP A 62 -3.89 11.40 22.61
N GLN A 63 -4.88 10.52 22.53
CA GLN A 63 -4.73 9.08 22.71
C GLN A 63 -5.40 8.33 21.55
N ASP A 64 -4.97 7.11 21.29
CA ASP A 64 -5.76 6.17 20.50
C ASP A 64 -6.75 5.38 21.36
N ARG A 65 -7.66 4.63 20.73
CA ARG A 65 -8.60 3.72 21.43
C ARG A 65 -7.92 2.67 22.32
N LYS A 66 -6.62 2.41 22.19
CA LYS A 66 -5.84 1.53 23.09
C LYS A 66 -5.22 2.29 24.26
N LYS A 67 -5.61 3.56 24.47
CA LYS A 67 -5.09 4.49 25.49
C LYS A 67 -3.58 4.72 25.38
N SER A 68 -2.99 4.53 24.20
CA SER A 68 -1.60 4.93 23.94
C SER A 68 -1.59 6.43 23.70
N VAL A 69 -0.87 7.21 24.51
CA VAL A 69 -0.72 8.66 24.33
C VAL A 69 0.15 8.95 23.11
N LEU A 70 -0.32 9.82 22.22
CA LEU A 70 0.38 10.28 21.01
C LEU A 70 1.26 11.50 21.30
N TYR A 71 0.74 12.41 22.13
CA TYR A 71 1.30 13.72 22.42
C TYR A 71 0.60 14.29 23.66
N GLU A 72 1.35 14.99 24.49
CA GLU A 72 0.85 15.69 25.67
C GLU A 72 1.45 17.09 25.74
N HIS A 73 0.60 18.10 25.98
CA HIS A 73 0.97 19.46 26.30
C HIS A 73 0.40 19.76 27.69
N TYR A 74 1.26 19.85 28.70
CA TYR A 74 0.90 19.93 30.10
C TYR A 74 1.33 21.29 30.68
N LEU A 75 0.36 22.09 31.13
CA LEU A 75 0.57 23.41 31.75
C LEU A 75 1.42 24.35 30.88
N GLY A 76 1.19 24.30 29.56
CA GLY A 76 1.85 25.18 28.59
C GLY A 76 3.19 24.67 28.03
N ALA A 77 3.63 23.47 28.42
CA ALA A 77 4.84 22.84 27.90
C ALA A 77 4.56 21.46 27.30
N GLU A 78 5.29 21.08 26.25
CA GLU A 78 5.25 19.71 25.72
C GLU A 78 5.82 18.70 26.73
N LYS A 79 5.20 17.53 26.81
CA LYS A 79 5.59 16.41 27.66
C LYS A 79 5.70 15.12 26.86
N LEU A 80 6.87 14.49 26.97
CA LEU A 80 7.18 13.21 26.31
C LEU A 80 7.14 12.02 27.27
N ASP A 81 7.14 12.28 28.60
CA ASP A 81 7.25 11.29 29.67
C ASP A 81 6.19 10.16 29.56
N ASN A 82 4.98 10.51 29.11
CA ASN A 82 3.85 9.59 28.95
C ASN A 82 3.62 9.12 27.50
N VAL A 83 4.34 9.67 26.51
CA VAL A 83 4.11 9.40 25.09
C VAL A 83 4.53 7.98 24.75
N ASN A 84 3.65 7.24 24.09
CA ASN A 84 3.90 5.84 23.76
C ASN A 84 5.02 5.73 22.72
N ALA A 85 5.91 4.74 22.89
CA ALA A 85 7.10 4.54 22.06
C ALA A 85 6.82 4.49 20.53
N LYS A 86 5.63 4.07 20.09
CA LYS A 86 5.26 4.04 18.66
C LYS A 86 4.94 5.41 18.04
N TYR A 87 4.81 6.45 18.86
CA TYR A 87 4.53 7.84 18.46
C TYR A 87 5.68 8.82 18.80
N LEU A 88 6.64 8.43 19.66
CA LEU A 88 7.83 9.22 19.95
C LEU A 88 8.56 9.64 18.66
N GLY A 89 8.89 10.94 18.56
CA GLY A 89 9.55 11.52 17.39
C GLY A 89 8.69 11.59 16.12
N ARG A 90 7.39 11.22 16.19
CA ARG A 90 6.46 11.24 15.06
C ARG A 90 5.35 12.27 15.19
N THR A 91 5.26 13.01 16.30
CA THR A 91 4.18 13.97 16.55
C THR A 91 4.70 15.40 16.67
N SER A 92 3.91 16.36 16.20
CA SER A 92 4.13 17.79 16.47
C SER A 92 2.79 18.54 16.52
N PHE A 93 2.68 19.53 17.41
CA PHE A 93 1.44 20.28 17.58
C PHE A 93 1.40 21.53 16.71
N ASP A 94 0.39 21.60 15.85
CA ASP A 94 0.05 22.75 15.02
C ASP A 94 -0.94 23.63 15.78
N ARG A 95 -0.42 24.68 16.45
CA ARG A 95 -1.22 25.60 17.28
C ARG A 95 -2.21 26.40 16.43
N ASP A 96 -1.79 26.82 15.23
CA ASP A 96 -2.58 27.69 14.37
C ASP A 96 -3.78 26.94 13.77
N ASN A 97 -3.56 25.71 13.29
CA ASN A 97 -4.62 24.83 12.79
C ASN A 97 -5.29 23.99 13.89
N GLN A 98 -4.88 24.16 15.15
CA GLN A 98 -5.43 23.47 16.32
C GLN A 98 -5.47 21.94 16.14
N ALA A 99 -4.37 21.35 15.67
CA ALA A 99 -4.30 19.95 15.28
C ALA A 99 -2.97 19.30 15.65
N LEU A 100 -2.99 18.00 15.95
CA LEU A 100 -1.76 17.22 16.04
C LEU A 100 -1.37 16.72 14.65
N ARG A 101 -0.14 16.99 14.23
CA ARG A 101 0.49 16.40 13.05
C ARG A 101 1.11 15.06 13.46
N LEU A 102 0.67 13.97 12.83
CA LEU A 102 1.29 12.64 12.96
C LEU A 102 2.08 12.34 11.68
N HIS A 103 3.40 12.35 11.79
CA HIS A 103 4.36 12.17 10.71
C HIS A 103 4.70 10.70 10.46
N ASN A 104 5.18 10.42 9.24
CA ASN A 104 5.57 9.09 8.79
C ASN A 104 4.45 8.07 9.04
N VAL A 105 3.25 8.38 8.54
CA VAL A 105 2.02 7.59 8.79
C VAL A 105 2.17 6.17 8.26
N GLN A 106 1.89 5.18 9.12
CA GLN A 106 1.90 3.76 8.80
C GLN A 106 0.46 3.25 8.69
N ILE A 107 0.24 2.17 7.94
CA ILE A 107 -1.08 1.53 7.84
C ILE A 107 -1.66 1.17 9.23
N LYS A 108 -0.79 0.83 10.19
CA LYS A 108 -1.13 0.49 11.59
C LYS A 108 -1.66 1.68 12.41
N ASP A 109 -1.50 2.91 11.93
CA ASP A 109 -2.08 4.10 12.55
C ASP A 109 -3.54 4.32 12.09
N THR A 110 -4.10 3.47 11.22
CA THR A 110 -5.55 3.49 10.91
C THR A 110 -6.35 3.21 12.18
N GLY A 111 -7.29 4.10 12.51
CA GLY A 111 -8.15 3.94 13.69
C GLY A 111 -8.73 5.24 14.24
N LEU A 112 -9.35 5.13 15.41
CA LEU A 112 -9.99 6.23 16.13
C LEU A 112 -9.04 6.82 17.18
N TYR A 113 -9.01 8.15 17.23
CA TYR A 113 -8.18 8.95 18.12
C TYR A 113 -9.04 9.96 18.87
N ASP A 114 -8.85 10.04 20.18
CA ASP A 114 -9.43 11.07 21.02
C ASP A 114 -8.40 12.18 21.26
N CYS A 115 -8.82 13.44 21.11
CA CYS A 115 -8.18 14.57 21.78
C CYS A 115 -9.00 14.99 23.01
N PHE A 116 -8.31 15.35 24.09
CA PHE A 116 -8.90 15.97 25.27
C PHE A 116 -8.28 17.34 25.51
N ILE A 117 -9.14 18.32 25.78
CA ILE A 117 -8.75 19.62 26.34
C ILE A 117 -9.25 19.67 27.78
N GLN A 118 -8.30 19.86 28.70
CA GLN A 118 -8.55 19.95 30.13
C GLN A 118 -8.06 21.28 30.70
N GLN A 119 -8.74 21.75 31.74
CA GLN A 119 -8.24 22.78 32.64
C GLN A 119 -7.75 22.13 33.93
N LYS A 120 -6.51 22.43 34.31
CA LYS A 120 -5.96 22.12 35.63
C LYS A 120 -6.57 23.07 36.65
N THR A 121 -7.11 22.53 37.74
CA THR A 121 -7.60 23.30 38.87
C THR A 121 -6.84 22.90 40.14
N PRO A 122 -6.91 23.70 41.23
CA PRO A 122 -6.30 23.32 42.51
C PRO A 122 -6.82 21.99 43.07
N THR A 123 -8.04 21.58 42.69
CA THR A 123 -8.70 20.36 43.16
C THR A 123 -8.57 19.17 42.20
N GLY A 124 -8.04 19.35 40.99
CA GLY A 124 -7.99 18.26 40.00
C GLY A 124 -7.73 18.72 38.58
N SER A 125 -8.34 18.02 37.62
CA SER A 125 -8.37 18.40 36.20
C SER A 125 -9.79 18.21 35.69
N ILE A 126 -10.30 19.15 34.91
CA ILE A 126 -11.66 19.13 34.36
C ILE A 126 -11.57 18.99 32.84
N ILE A 127 -12.22 17.98 32.26
CA ILE A 127 -12.36 17.87 30.80
C ILE A 127 -13.38 18.91 30.34
N LEU A 128 -12.96 19.83 29.49
CA LEU A 128 -13.82 20.87 28.92
C LEU A 128 -14.34 20.48 27.54
N GLN A 129 -13.53 19.73 26.79
CA GLN A 129 -13.85 19.28 25.45
C GLN A 129 -13.12 17.97 25.13
N GLN A 130 -13.83 17.08 24.43
CA GLN A 130 -13.27 15.91 23.75
C GLN A 130 -13.56 16.07 22.25
N TRP A 131 -12.67 15.57 21.41
CA TRP A 131 -12.87 15.51 19.96
C TRP A 131 -12.37 14.18 19.41
N GLU A 132 -13.23 13.43 18.73
CA GLU A 132 -12.87 12.14 18.15
C GLU A 132 -12.57 12.27 16.65
N THR A 133 -11.50 11.61 16.20
CA THR A 133 -11.04 11.60 14.80
C THR A 133 -10.86 10.17 14.32
N GLU A 134 -11.49 9.82 13.20
CA GLU A 134 -11.25 8.57 12.47
C GLU A 134 -10.17 8.80 11.40
N LEU A 135 -8.98 8.24 11.59
CA LEU A 135 -7.92 8.27 10.59
C LEU A 135 -7.97 7.03 9.72
N SER A 136 -8.22 7.23 8.42
CA SER A 136 -8.03 6.23 7.37
C SER A 136 -6.67 6.47 6.69
N VAL A 137 -5.86 5.41 6.58
CA VAL A 137 -4.58 5.48 5.86
C VAL A 137 -4.75 4.81 4.50
N ILE A 138 -4.24 5.46 3.44
CA ILE A 138 -4.25 4.94 2.07
C ILE A 138 -2.83 4.86 1.51
N ALA A 139 -2.60 3.91 0.60
CA ALA A 139 -1.39 3.81 -0.21
C ALA A 139 -1.78 3.50 -1.65
N ASN A 140 -1.30 4.29 -2.59
CA ASN A 140 -1.57 4.04 -4.00
C ASN A 140 -0.83 2.78 -4.44
N PHE A 141 -1.57 1.87 -5.07
CA PHE A 141 -0.98 0.76 -5.81
C PHE A 141 -0.07 1.30 -6.93
N SER A 142 1.01 0.56 -7.23
CA SER A 142 1.79 0.81 -8.44
C SER A 142 0.90 0.68 -9.68
N GLU A 143 1.26 1.40 -10.75
CA GLU A 143 0.73 1.12 -12.09
C GLU A 143 0.85 -0.39 -12.36
N PRO A 144 -0.21 -1.10 -12.80
CA PRO A 144 -0.13 -2.52 -13.07
C PRO A 144 0.84 -2.81 -14.22
N GLU A 145 1.69 -3.82 -14.05
CA GLU A 145 2.72 -4.23 -15.01
C GLU A 145 2.38 -5.61 -15.55
N ILE A 146 2.40 -5.78 -16.88
CA ILE A 146 2.17 -7.04 -17.58
C ILE A 146 3.51 -7.63 -17.99
N GLU A 147 3.78 -8.86 -17.54
CA GLU A 147 4.97 -9.65 -17.86
C GLU A 147 4.58 -10.92 -18.63
N GLU A 148 5.43 -11.34 -19.57
CA GLU A 148 5.29 -12.60 -20.32
C GLU A 148 6.19 -13.70 -19.75
N ALA A 149 5.72 -14.95 -19.72
CA ALA A 149 6.55 -16.08 -19.31
C ALA A 149 7.62 -16.44 -20.36
N GLN A 150 8.90 -16.43 -19.97
CA GLN A 150 10.04 -16.61 -20.91
C GLN A 150 10.18 -18.03 -21.52
N ASN A 151 9.43 -19.03 -21.04
CA ASN A 151 9.68 -20.45 -21.32
C ASN A 151 8.65 -21.08 -22.27
N GLU A 152 8.23 -20.35 -23.31
CA GLU A 152 7.15 -20.78 -24.20
C GLU A 152 7.65 -21.40 -25.50
N THR A 153 7.57 -22.73 -25.57
CA THR A 153 7.57 -23.45 -26.84
C THR A 153 6.37 -23.04 -27.68
N ARG A 154 6.54 -22.95 -29.01
CA ARG A 154 5.51 -22.50 -29.98
C ARG A 154 4.15 -23.25 -29.98
N ASN A 155 3.99 -24.29 -29.16
CA ASN A 155 2.80 -25.13 -29.11
C ASN A 155 1.96 -24.95 -27.82
N THR A 156 2.40 -24.15 -26.84
CA THR A 156 1.81 -24.15 -25.48
C THR A 156 0.96 -22.92 -25.10
N GLY A 157 0.78 -21.96 -26.01
CA GLY A 157 0.10 -20.69 -25.74
C GLY A 157 0.99 -19.65 -25.06
N ILE A 158 0.44 -18.46 -24.83
CA ILE A 158 1.08 -17.32 -24.15
C ILE A 158 0.51 -17.17 -22.75
N ASN A 159 1.38 -17.06 -21.75
CA ASN A 159 1.05 -16.85 -20.35
C ASN A 159 1.48 -15.46 -19.93
N LEU A 160 0.49 -14.64 -19.59
CA LEU A 160 0.67 -13.31 -19.05
C LEU A 160 0.48 -13.35 -17.54
N THR A 161 1.32 -12.60 -16.83
CA THR A 161 1.08 -12.25 -15.43
C THR A 161 0.99 -10.73 -15.34
N CYS A 162 -0.12 -10.22 -14.80
CA CYS A 162 -0.24 -8.83 -14.43
C CYS A 162 -0.03 -8.70 -12.93
N SER A 163 0.79 -7.74 -12.48
CA SER A 163 1.02 -7.49 -11.06
C SER A 163 0.96 -6.01 -10.69
N SER A 164 0.57 -5.71 -9.45
CA SER A 164 0.60 -4.37 -8.88
C SER A 164 0.89 -4.45 -7.38
N LYS A 165 1.67 -3.49 -6.86
CA LYS A 165 2.39 -3.61 -5.58
C LYS A 165 2.20 -2.38 -4.69
N GLN A 166 2.49 -2.53 -3.40
CA GLN A 166 2.58 -1.47 -2.38
C GLN A 166 1.29 -0.66 -2.10
N GLY A 167 0.10 -1.18 -2.40
CA GLY A 167 -1.16 -0.46 -2.18
C GLY A 167 -1.93 -0.83 -0.90
N TYR A 168 -2.83 0.05 -0.47
CA TYR A 168 -3.75 -0.15 0.66
C TYR A 168 -4.94 0.83 0.55
N PRO A 169 -6.21 0.44 0.80
CA PRO A 169 -6.69 -0.84 1.36
C PRO A 169 -6.63 -2.01 0.36
N LYS A 170 -7.21 -3.16 0.73
CA LYS A 170 -7.30 -4.34 -0.12
C LYS A 170 -8.11 -4.01 -1.40
N PRO A 171 -7.65 -4.37 -2.60
CA PRO A 171 -8.37 -4.10 -3.83
C PRO A 171 -9.56 -5.06 -4.00
N THR A 172 -10.52 -4.67 -4.84
CA THR A 172 -11.77 -5.43 -5.06
C THR A 172 -11.59 -6.49 -6.14
N LYS A 173 -10.94 -6.14 -7.25
CA LYS A 173 -10.85 -6.98 -8.45
C LYS A 173 -9.63 -6.62 -9.29
N MET A 174 -9.15 -7.56 -10.10
CA MET A 174 -8.15 -7.32 -11.13
C MET A 174 -8.49 -8.18 -12.35
N TYR A 175 -8.36 -7.64 -13.57
CA TYR A 175 -8.65 -8.37 -14.82
C TYR A 175 -7.87 -7.79 -16.00
N PHE A 176 -7.73 -8.59 -17.06
CA PHE A 176 -7.29 -8.15 -18.37
C PHE A 176 -8.48 -7.77 -19.25
N LEU A 177 -8.31 -6.71 -20.03
CA LEU A 177 -9.13 -6.33 -21.17
C LEU A 177 -8.31 -6.53 -22.44
N ILE A 178 -8.96 -7.08 -23.47
CA ILE A 178 -8.35 -7.40 -24.76
C ILE A 178 -9.06 -6.60 -25.85
N THR A 179 -8.32 -5.93 -26.73
CA THR A 179 -8.93 -5.23 -27.88
C THR A 179 -9.83 -6.15 -28.69
N ASN A 180 -11.00 -5.63 -29.07
CA ASN A 180 -12.09 -6.35 -29.75
C ASN A 180 -12.85 -7.36 -28.88
N SER A 181 -12.65 -7.36 -27.55
CA SER A 181 -13.50 -8.08 -26.59
C SER A 181 -14.07 -7.13 -25.53
N THR A 182 -15.30 -7.39 -25.10
CA THR A 182 -15.93 -6.75 -23.93
C THR A 182 -15.80 -7.59 -22.66
N ASN A 183 -15.19 -8.78 -22.76
CA ASN A 183 -15.07 -9.69 -21.64
C ASN A 183 -13.84 -9.35 -20.79
N GLU A 184 -13.98 -9.61 -19.50
CA GLU A 184 -12.89 -9.54 -18.53
C GLU A 184 -12.21 -10.92 -18.46
N TYR A 185 -10.88 -10.95 -18.50
CA TYR A 185 -10.10 -12.18 -18.49
C TYR A 185 -9.15 -12.24 -17.29
N GLY A 186 -8.80 -13.44 -16.85
CA GLY A 186 -7.80 -13.69 -15.82
C GLY A 186 -8.26 -14.71 -14.77
N ASP A 187 -7.29 -15.37 -14.16
CA ASP A 187 -7.49 -16.27 -13.03
C ASP A 187 -7.86 -15.52 -11.75
N ASN A 188 -8.18 -16.28 -10.69
CA ASN A 188 -8.41 -15.73 -9.36
C ASN A 188 -7.23 -14.86 -8.88
N MET A 189 -7.52 -13.60 -8.55
CA MET A 189 -6.56 -12.63 -8.03
C MET A 189 -5.82 -13.17 -6.81
N GLN A 190 -4.51 -13.36 -6.97
CA GLN A 190 -3.59 -13.66 -5.89
C GLN A 190 -3.30 -12.39 -5.11
N ILE A 191 -3.31 -12.49 -3.78
CA ILE A 191 -3.13 -11.35 -2.88
C ILE A 191 -2.12 -11.73 -1.80
N SER A 192 -1.07 -10.94 -1.68
CA SER A 192 -0.08 -11.00 -0.60
C SER A 192 -0.11 -9.70 0.19
N GLN A 193 0.25 -9.75 1.48
CA GLN A 193 0.36 -8.57 2.33
C GLN A 193 1.70 -8.59 3.06
N ASP A 194 2.45 -7.50 2.99
CA ASP A 194 3.71 -7.38 3.71
C ASP A 194 3.48 -7.33 5.23
N ASN A 195 4.26 -8.08 5.99
CA ASN A 195 4.03 -8.24 7.42
C ASN A 195 4.40 -6.99 8.23
N VAL A 196 5.31 -6.15 7.74
CA VAL A 196 5.83 -4.97 8.46
C VAL A 196 4.97 -3.74 8.16
N THR A 197 4.87 -3.37 6.89
CA THR A 197 4.15 -2.18 6.38
C THR A 197 2.65 -2.37 6.29
N LYS A 198 2.17 -3.63 6.14
CA LYS A 198 0.77 -4.01 5.87
C LYS A 198 0.23 -3.59 4.49
N LEU A 199 1.12 -3.22 3.57
CA LEU A 199 0.77 -2.97 2.16
C LEU A 199 0.49 -4.29 1.42
N PHE A 200 -0.42 -4.24 0.45
CA PHE A 200 -0.77 -5.37 -0.41
C PHE A 200 0.06 -5.38 -1.70
N SER A 201 0.29 -6.58 -2.22
CA SER A 201 0.72 -6.80 -3.61
C SER A 201 -0.15 -7.89 -4.22
N VAL A 202 -0.65 -7.64 -5.42
CA VAL A 202 -1.64 -8.46 -6.12
C VAL A 202 -1.17 -8.85 -7.51
N SER A 203 -1.67 -9.99 -7.99
CA SER A 203 -1.43 -10.44 -9.36
C SER A 203 -2.52 -11.36 -9.87
N ILE A 204 -2.71 -11.36 -11.18
CA ILE A 204 -3.52 -12.32 -11.95
C ILE A 204 -2.68 -12.93 -13.07
N SER A 205 -3.04 -14.14 -13.48
CA SER A 205 -2.49 -14.78 -14.66
C SER A 205 -3.56 -14.95 -15.74
N LEU A 206 -3.12 -15.03 -16.99
CA LEU A 206 -3.97 -15.32 -18.14
C LEU A 206 -3.18 -16.15 -19.16
N SER A 207 -3.67 -17.35 -19.44
CA SER A 207 -3.18 -18.20 -20.53
C SER A 207 -4.06 -18.02 -21.76
N LEU A 208 -3.48 -17.58 -22.88
CA LEU A 208 -4.12 -17.50 -24.18
C LEU A 208 -3.56 -18.58 -25.11
N PRO A 209 -4.38 -19.26 -25.94
CA PRO A 209 -3.85 -20.05 -27.04
C PRO A 209 -3.06 -19.13 -27.98
N PHE A 210 -2.04 -19.67 -28.68
CA PHE A 210 -1.36 -18.87 -29.70
C PHE A 210 -2.38 -18.42 -30.74
N PRO A 211 -2.38 -17.14 -31.14
CA PRO A 211 -3.34 -16.64 -32.12
C PRO A 211 -3.10 -17.32 -33.48
N ASP A 212 -4.07 -18.14 -33.90
CA ASP A 212 -4.13 -18.73 -35.25
C ASP A 212 -4.46 -17.63 -36.29
N GLY A 213 -3.50 -16.74 -36.54
CA GLY A 213 -3.63 -15.64 -37.49
C GLY A 213 -2.70 -14.48 -37.20
N VAL A 214 -2.46 -13.65 -38.22
CA VAL A 214 -1.73 -12.39 -38.07
C VAL A 214 -2.73 -11.31 -37.64
N TYR A 215 -2.94 -11.19 -36.34
CA TYR A 215 -3.66 -10.06 -35.75
C TYR A 215 -2.91 -9.47 -34.57
N ASN A 216 -2.72 -8.16 -34.60
CA ASN A 216 -2.12 -7.43 -33.49
C ASN A 216 -3.17 -7.34 -32.38
N MET A 217 -2.83 -7.87 -31.20
CA MET A 217 -3.67 -7.82 -30.02
C MET A 217 -3.08 -6.84 -29.02
N THR A 218 -3.87 -5.88 -28.54
CA THR A 218 -3.49 -5.02 -27.42
C THR A 218 -4.22 -5.48 -26.17
N ILE A 219 -3.47 -5.67 -25.09
CA ILE A 219 -3.93 -6.16 -23.81
C ILE A 219 -3.66 -5.09 -22.76
N VAL A 220 -4.66 -4.79 -21.94
CA VAL A 220 -4.58 -3.85 -20.83
C VAL A 220 -4.99 -4.58 -19.56
N CYS A 221 -4.33 -4.31 -18.44
CA CYS A 221 -4.70 -4.86 -17.14
C CYS A 221 -5.30 -3.75 -16.27
N ILE A 222 -6.45 -4.02 -15.68
CA ILE A 222 -7.17 -3.11 -14.78
C ILE A 222 -7.12 -3.66 -13.37
N LEU A 223 -6.74 -2.82 -12.42
CA LEU A 223 -6.87 -3.05 -10.98
C LEU A 223 -7.98 -2.15 -10.44
N GLU A 224 -9.00 -2.74 -9.83
CA GLU A 224 -10.11 -2.03 -9.21
C GLU A 224 -9.91 -1.91 -7.70
N THR A 225 -10.16 -0.72 -7.17
CA THR A 225 -10.15 -0.40 -5.75
C THR A 225 -11.48 0.24 -5.35
N GLU A 226 -11.72 0.43 -4.05
CA GLU A 226 -12.95 1.08 -3.56
C GLU A 226 -13.15 2.52 -4.08
N SER A 227 -12.09 3.19 -4.53
CA SER A 227 -12.11 4.60 -4.93
C SER A 227 -11.78 4.87 -6.40
N MET A 228 -11.05 3.98 -7.08
CA MET A 228 -10.62 4.17 -8.47
C MET A 228 -10.20 2.87 -9.17
N ASN A 229 -10.19 2.91 -10.51
CA ASN A 229 -9.61 1.88 -11.36
C ASN A 229 -8.25 2.37 -11.88
N ILE A 230 -7.23 1.50 -11.82
CA ILE A 230 -5.86 1.78 -12.26
C ILE A 230 -5.55 0.89 -13.45
N SER A 231 -5.16 1.50 -14.58
CA SER A 231 -4.81 0.80 -15.81
C SER A 231 -3.31 0.59 -15.93
N SER A 232 -2.89 -0.55 -16.47
CA SER A 232 -1.54 -0.74 -17.01
C SER A 232 -1.31 0.12 -18.25
N LYS A 233 -0.05 0.21 -18.67
CA LYS A 233 0.28 0.54 -20.07
C LYS A 233 -0.29 -0.55 -21.00
N PRO A 234 -0.68 -0.20 -22.24
CA PRO A 234 -1.09 -1.20 -23.22
C PRO A 234 0.09 -2.10 -23.63
N HIS A 235 -0.09 -3.41 -23.49
CA HIS A 235 0.84 -4.42 -23.96
C HIS A 235 0.41 -4.89 -25.36
N ASN A 236 1.26 -4.66 -26.36
CA ASN A 236 0.97 -5.03 -27.75
C ASN A 236 1.68 -6.34 -28.10
N MET A 237 0.93 -7.33 -28.57
CA MET A 237 1.48 -8.56 -29.13
C MET A 237 1.66 -8.42 -30.64
N ASP A 238 2.92 -8.40 -31.10
CA ASP A 238 3.28 -8.48 -32.52
C ASP A 238 3.67 -9.94 -32.88
N PRO A 239 2.96 -10.60 -33.82
CA PRO A 239 3.36 -11.91 -34.34
C PRO A 239 4.72 -11.95 -35.06
N ALA A 240 5.17 -10.82 -35.63
CA ALA A 240 6.35 -10.76 -36.49
C ALA A 240 7.68 -10.74 -35.73
N GLU A 241 7.73 -10.10 -34.56
CA GLU A 241 8.99 -9.91 -33.81
C GLU A 241 9.58 -11.24 -33.30
N ARG A 242 8.73 -12.26 -33.05
CA ARG A 242 9.15 -13.61 -32.62
C ARG A 242 9.59 -14.54 -33.76
N LEU A 243 9.44 -14.14 -35.02
CA LEU A 243 10.03 -14.86 -36.16
C LEU A 243 11.53 -14.61 -36.30
N VAL A 244 12.08 -13.59 -35.61
CA VAL A 244 13.48 -13.17 -35.70
C VAL A 244 14.23 -13.41 -34.38
N SER A 245 14.13 -14.61 -33.81
CA SER A 245 15.16 -15.08 -32.88
C SER A 245 16.36 -15.60 -33.67
N PRO A 246 17.59 -15.08 -33.44
CA PRO A 246 18.75 -15.49 -34.20
C PRO A 246 19.18 -16.91 -33.77
N SER A 247 18.77 -17.90 -34.56
CA SER A 247 19.40 -19.22 -34.55
C SER A 247 20.90 -19.04 -34.75
N ARG A 248 21.68 -19.12 -33.66
CA ARG A 248 23.15 -19.22 -33.71
C ARG A 248 23.54 -20.60 -34.23
N THR A 249 23.24 -20.87 -35.49
CA THR A 249 23.86 -21.95 -36.24
C THR A 249 25.31 -21.56 -36.47
N VAL A 250 26.20 -21.97 -35.55
CA VAL A 250 27.64 -21.93 -35.79
C VAL A 250 27.93 -22.96 -36.89
N VAL A 251 27.84 -22.52 -38.14
CA VAL A 251 28.20 -23.36 -39.29
C VAL A 251 29.72 -23.50 -39.29
N LEU A 252 30.20 -24.58 -38.68
CA LEU A 252 31.58 -25.04 -38.83
C LEU A 252 31.80 -25.54 -40.26
N THR A 253 32.03 -24.63 -41.20
CA THR A 253 32.48 -24.97 -42.56
C THR A 253 33.94 -25.42 -42.53
N SER A 254 34.16 -26.69 -42.22
CA SER A 254 35.43 -27.34 -42.55
C SER A 254 35.59 -27.42 -44.07
N ARG A 255 36.39 -26.52 -44.65
CA ARG A 255 36.92 -26.68 -46.02
C ARG A 255 38.43 -26.64 -46.01
N SER A 256 39.00 -27.84 -45.97
CA SER A 256 40.37 -28.10 -46.36
C SER A 256 40.63 -27.55 -47.77
N THR A 257 41.56 -26.61 -47.87
CA THR A 257 42.16 -26.23 -49.16
C THR A 257 43.67 -26.25 -49.02
N TRP A 258 44.29 -27.22 -49.68
CA TRP A 258 45.74 -27.33 -49.79
C TRP A 258 46.29 -26.12 -50.54
N ARG A 259 47.18 -25.34 -49.91
CA ARG A 259 48.11 -24.46 -50.62
C ARG A 259 49.53 -24.92 -50.38
N LYS A 260 50.30 -24.97 -51.48
CA LYS A 260 51.68 -25.44 -51.52
C LYS A 260 52.61 -24.54 -50.69
N LEU A 261 53.67 -25.16 -50.20
CA LEU A 261 54.77 -24.55 -49.45
C LEU A 261 55.34 -23.30 -50.15
N ASN A 262 55.68 -22.28 -49.35
CA ASN A 262 56.75 -21.34 -49.67
C ASN A 262 57.83 -21.48 -48.59
N PRO A 263 59.03 -21.99 -48.90
CA PRO A 263 60.10 -22.17 -47.93
C PRO A 263 60.93 -20.89 -47.81
N ASN A 264 60.66 -20.05 -46.81
CA ASN A 264 61.64 -19.17 -46.16
C ASN A 264 60.98 -18.31 -45.06
N CYS A 265 61.20 -18.69 -43.79
CA CYS A 265 61.21 -17.77 -42.65
C CYS A 265 61.88 -18.46 -41.45
N ILE A 266 63.18 -18.26 -41.30
CA ILE A 266 63.99 -18.74 -40.17
C ILE A 266 64.17 -17.57 -39.19
N SER A 267 63.72 -17.74 -37.95
CA SER A 267 64.25 -17.11 -36.71
C SER A 267 63.30 -17.49 -35.56
N SER A 268 63.58 -18.46 -34.68
CA SER A 268 64.64 -18.55 -33.67
C SER A 268 64.54 -17.53 -32.50
N LYS A 269 63.93 -17.96 -31.39
CA LYS A 269 64.40 -17.81 -29.98
C LYS A 269 63.34 -18.41 -29.03
N PHE A 270 63.65 -19.48 -28.28
CA PHE A 270 64.20 -19.50 -26.90
C PHE A 270 63.17 -19.08 -25.82
N ILE A 271 63.06 -19.72 -24.65
CA ILE A 271 63.52 -21.05 -24.19
C ILE A 271 62.68 -21.49 -22.95
N GLN A 272 62.80 -22.77 -22.59
CA GLN A 272 62.44 -23.51 -21.33
C GLN A 272 62.35 -22.64 -20.03
N ARG A 273 61.62 -23.01 -18.96
CA ARG A 273 61.50 -24.29 -18.20
C ARG A 273 60.13 -24.33 -17.47
N ALA A 274 59.45 -25.43 -17.15
CA ALA A 274 59.82 -26.81 -16.76
C ALA A 274 60.32 -27.01 -15.32
N THR A 275 59.40 -27.34 -14.38
CA THR A 275 59.58 -28.34 -13.30
C THR A 275 58.20 -28.83 -12.79
N ARG A 276 58.11 -30.11 -12.38
CA ARG A 276 56.88 -30.83 -11.94
C ARG A 276 57.11 -31.51 -10.56
N PRO A 277 56.07 -31.96 -9.82
CA PRO A 277 56.15 -32.81 -8.61
C PRO A 277 55.90 -34.31 -8.95
N PRO A 278 55.89 -35.26 -7.98
CA PRO A 278 54.58 -35.65 -7.35
C PRO A 278 54.61 -36.34 -5.95
N SER A 279 53.57 -36.14 -5.10
CA SER A 279 53.08 -37.17 -4.14
C SER A 279 51.67 -36.82 -3.62
N HIS A 280 50.56 -37.46 -4.04
CA HIS A 280 50.10 -38.80 -3.64
C HIS A 280 50.12 -39.08 -2.13
N LEU A 281 48.94 -39.27 -1.53
CA LEU A 281 48.51 -40.61 -1.14
C LEU A 281 46.97 -40.72 -1.07
N SER A 282 46.48 -41.94 -1.21
CA SER A 282 45.07 -42.33 -1.26
C SER A 282 44.69 -43.25 -0.11
N THR A 283 43.45 -43.12 0.37
CA THR A 283 42.65 -44.18 1.00
C THR A 283 41.20 -43.91 0.65
#